data_AF-A0AAW7XCK0-F1
#
_entry.id   AF-A0AAW7XCK0-F1
#
_cell.length_a   1.000
_cell.length_b   1.000
_cell.length_c   1.000
_cell.angle_alpha   90.00
_cell.angle_beta   90.00
_cell.angle_gamma   90.00
#
_symmetry.space_group_name_H-M   'P 1'
#
loop_
_entity.id
_entity.type
_entity.pdbx_description
1 polymer ?
#
loop_
_entity_poly.entity_id
_entity_poly.type
_entity_poly.pdbx_seq_one_letter_code
_entity_poly.pdbx_strand_id
1 'polypeptide(L)' 'MVSTVDGNIKGNPLKIVGDTFPAGTLSGAPKYKAMQLIDTYESQSRGFYGGAVGVIGLTGEVNLAIAIRSFVSKNNT' A
#
# COMPACT_ATOMS: atom_id res chain seq x y z
N MET A 1 18.58 -7.55 4.94
CA MET A 1 18.39 -6.77 6.19
C MET A 1 16.96 -6.31 6.23
N VAL A 2 16.28 -6.43 7.38
CA VAL A 2 14.89 -6.00 7.58
C VAL A 2 14.81 -5.25 8.92
N SER A 3 13.86 -4.32 9.02
CA SER A 3 13.51 -3.66 10.28
C SER A 3 12.06 -3.98 10.62
N THR A 4 11.77 -4.16 11.91
CA THR A 4 10.42 -4.41 12.42
C THR A 4 9.93 -3.18 13.17
N VAL A 5 8.70 -2.77 12.89
CA VAL A 5 8.01 -1.68 13.60
C VAL A 5 6.68 -2.24 14.09
N ASP A 6 6.43 -2.12 15.39
CA ASP A 6 5.21 -2.57 16.06
C ASP A 6 4.60 -1.48 16.94
N GLY A 7 3.35 -1.66 17.34
CA GLY A 7 2.65 -0.74 18.21
C GLY A 7 1.25 -1.24 18.60
N ASN A 8 0.76 -0.77 19.76
CA ASN A 8 -0.59 -1.07 20.20
C ASN A 8 -1.62 -0.21 19.46
N ILE A 9 -2.55 -0.87 18.78
CA ILE A 9 -3.58 -0.22 17.98
C ILE A 9 -4.58 0.50 18.90
N LYS A 10 -4.84 1.78 18.61
CA LYS A 10 -5.96 2.56 19.16
C LYS A 10 -6.96 2.85 18.05
N GLY A 11 -8.18 2.32 18.16
CA GLY A 11 -9.25 2.55 17.19
C GLY A 11 -9.44 1.42 16.18
N ASN A 12 -10.10 1.73 15.06
CA ASN A 12 -10.50 0.74 14.06
C ASN A 12 -9.29 0.31 13.18
N PRO A 13 -8.93 -0.99 13.14
CA PRO A 13 -7.85 -1.51 12.30
C PRO A 13 -7.96 -1.12 10.83
N LEU A 14 -9.17 -1.11 10.28
CA LEU A 14 -9.42 -0.76 8.88
C LEU A 14 -9.12 0.72 8.59
N LYS A 15 -9.38 1.59 9.57
CA LYS A 15 -9.01 3.01 9.46
C LYS A 15 -7.49 3.18 9.45
N ILE A 16 -6.78 2.42 10.27
CA ILE A 16 -5.31 2.45 10.30
C ILE A 16 -4.72 2.01 8.97
N VAL A 17 -5.28 0.98 8.34
CA VAL A 17 -4.90 0.58 6.97
C VAL A 17 -5.07 1.75 6.01
N GLY A 18 -6.23 2.41 6.03
CA GLY A 18 -6.49 3.58 5.19
C GLY A 18 -5.51 4.74 5.41
N ASP A 19 -5.18 5.04 6.67
CA ASP A 19 -4.28 6.13 7.05
C ASP A 19 -2.80 5.82 6.69
N THR A 20 -2.42 4.54 6.70
CA THR A 20 -1.03 4.09 6.46
C THR A 20 -0.76 3.77 4.98
N PHE A 21 -1.79 3.57 4.17
CA PHE A 21 -1.69 3.30 2.73
C PHE A 21 -1.45 4.59 1.91
N PRO A 22 -0.81 4.53 0.72
CA PRO A 22 0.03 3.44 0.22
C PRO A 22 1.35 3.33 0.99
N ALA A 23 2.07 2.22 0.81
CA ALA A 23 3.32 1.97 1.50
C ALA A 23 4.36 3.08 1.25
N GLY A 24 5.05 3.50 2.32
CA GLY A 24 6.07 4.54 2.25
C GLY A 24 7.23 4.20 1.31
N THR A 25 7.56 2.91 1.19
CA THR A 25 8.64 2.40 0.32
C THR A 25 8.37 2.60 -1.17
N LEU A 26 7.11 2.78 -1.59
CA LEU A 26 6.74 2.97 -3.00
C LEU A 26 6.19 4.36 -3.31
N SER A 27 5.97 5.18 -2.29
CA SER A 27 5.61 6.59 -2.46
C SER A 27 6.86 7.45 -2.28
N GLY A 28 7.41 7.48 -1.07
CA GLY A 28 8.56 8.30 -0.67
C GLY A 28 8.27 9.11 0.60
N ALA A 29 9.17 10.04 0.93
CA ALA A 29 9.04 10.92 2.09
C ALA A 29 9.38 12.37 1.71
N PRO A 30 8.58 13.38 2.09
CA PRO A 30 7.25 13.29 2.70
C PRO A 30 6.19 12.67 1.78
N LYS A 31 5.34 11.75 2.31
CA LYS A 31 4.43 10.90 1.50
C LYS A 31 3.58 11.69 0.52
N TYR A 32 2.89 12.74 0.99
CA TYR A 32 1.96 13.52 0.16
C TYR A 32 2.67 14.16 -1.05
N LYS A 33 3.86 14.74 -0.83
CA LYS A 33 4.63 15.41 -1.88
C LYS A 33 5.21 14.41 -2.86
N ALA A 34 5.67 13.27 -2.35
CA ALA A 34 6.17 12.19 -3.20
C ALA A 34 5.05 11.65 -4.12
N MET A 35 3.82 11.45 -3.60
CA MET A 35 2.67 11.05 -4.41
C MET A 35 2.30 12.09 -5.48
N GLN A 36 2.35 13.39 -5.16
CA GLN A 36 2.12 14.46 -6.16
C GLN A 36 3.16 14.44 -7.28
N LEU A 37 4.43 14.23 -6.94
CA LEU A 37 5.50 14.13 -7.95
C LEU A 37 5.35 12.87 -8.80
N ILE A 38 5.00 11.73 -8.19
CA ILE A 38 4.68 10.50 -8.93
C ILE A 38 3.57 10.77 -9.94
N ASP A 39 2.46 11.38 -9.51
CA ASP A 39 1.34 11.72 -10.38
C ASP A 39 1.73 12.71 -11.49
N THR A 40 2.67 13.62 -11.22
CA THR A 40 3.17 14.59 -12.21
C THR A 40 4.07 13.95 -13.26
N TYR A 41 4.94 13.02 -12.85
CA TYR A 41 6.00 12.49 -13.70
C TYR A 41 5.67 11.14 -14.36
N GLU A 42 4.77 10.35 -13.78
CA GLU A 42 4.32 9.11 -14.40
C GLU A 42 3.21 9.39 -15.40
N SER A 43 3.39 8.91 -16.62
CA SER A 43 2.43 9.13 -17.71
C SER A 43 1.14 8.30 -17.56
N GLN A 44 1.10 7.38 -16.59
CA GLN A 44 -0.02 6.46 -16.36
C GLN A 44 -0.17 6.16 -14.88
N SER A 45 -1.40 5.85 -14.48
CA SER A 45 -1.67 5.34 -13.13
C SER A 45 -1.00 3.98 -12.91
N ARG A 46 -0.45 3.78 -11.72
CA ARG A 46 0.20 2.52 -11.32
C ARG A 46 -0.75 1.33 -11.21
N GLY A 47 -2.06 1.56 -11.16
CA GLY A 47 -3.06 0.50 -11.02
C GLY A 47 -2.81 -0.34 -9.77
N PHE A 48 -2.52 -1.62 -9.95
CA PHE A 48 -2.22 -2.54 -8.83
C PHE A 48 -0.81 -2.34 -8.25
N TYR A 49 0.13 -1.78 -9.01
CA TYR A 49 1.52 -1.66 -8.61
C TYR A 49 1.65 -0.66 -7.44
N GLY A 50 2.22 -1.13 -6.34
CA GLY A 50 2.29 -0.41 -5.08
C GLY A 50 0.98 -0.32 -4.31
N GLY A 51 -0.03 -1.08 -4.75
CA GLY A 51 -1.20 -1.42 -3.97
C GLY A 51 -0.92 -2.46 -2.87
N ALA A 52 -1.98 -3.08 -2.37
CA ALA A 52 -1.88 -4.14 -1.37
C ALA A 52 -2.77 -5.35 -1.73
N VAL A 53 -2.33 -6.54 -1.36
CA VAL A 53 -3.06 -7.81 -1.52
C VAL A 53 -3.03 -8.55 -0.19
N GLY A 54 -4.18 -9.06 0.26
CA GLY A 54 -4.24 -9.83 1.50
C GLY A 54 -5.66 -10.01 2.03
N VAL A 55 -5.78 -10.17 3.35
CA VAL A 55 -7.01 -10.53 4.04
C VAL A 55 -7.36 -9.49 5.10
N ILE A 56 -8.64 -9.14 5.14
CA ILE A 56 -9.26 -8.37 6.22
C ILE A 56 -10.34 -9.28 6.81
N GLY A 57 -10.11 -9.73 8.05
CA GLY A 57 -11.04 -10.56 8.80
C GLY A 57 -12.19 -9.75 9.39
N LEU A 58 -13.33 -10.41 9.60
CA LEU A 58 -14.52 -9.78 10.20
C LEU A 58 -14.32 -9.42 11.68
N THR A 59 -13.34 -10.04 12.33
CA THR A 59 -12.92 -9.82 13.73
C THR A 59 -11.84 -8.76 13.86
N GLY A 60 -11.45 -8.10 12.76
CA GLY A 60 -10.48 -7.01 12.76
C GLY A 60 -9.02 -7.41 12.52
N GLU A 61 -8.75 -8.69 12.23
CA GLU A 61 -7.43 -9.08 11.74
C GLU A 61 -7.17 -8.48 10.36
N VAL A 62 -5.98 -7.94 10.15
CA VAL A 62 -5.56 -7.46 8.84
C VAL A 62 -4.16 -7.97 8.54
N ASN A 63 -4.01 -8.64 7.39
CA ASN A 63 -2.71 -9.03 6.87
C ASN A 63 -2.65 -8.63 5.40
N LEU A 64 -1.74 -7.71 5.06
CA LEU A 64 -1.59 -7.14 3.73
C LEU A 64 -0.13 -7.22 3.29
N ALA A 65 0.09 -7.72 2.08
CA ALA A 65 1.36 -7.64 1.37
C ALA A 65 1.32 -6.49 0.36
N ILE A 66 2.45 -5.81 0.16
CA ILE A 66 2.58 -4.78 -0.87
C ILE A 66 2.64 -5.47 -2.23
N ALA A 67 1.84 -4.99 -3.19
CA ALA A 67 1.81 -5.50 -4.55
C ALA A 67 3.04 -5.01 -5.35
N ILE A 68 4.13 -5.75 -5.25
CA ILE A 68 5.39 -5.54 -5.97
C ILE A 68 5.90 -6.83 -6.57
N ARG A 69 6.65 -6.73 -7.68
CA ARG A 69 7.15 -7.88 -8.45
C ARG A 69 6.02 -8.88 -8.78
N SER A 70 4.84 -8.35 -9.08
CA SER A 70 3.67 -9.09 -9.51
C SER A 70 3.25 -8.60 -10.89
N PHE A 71 2.53 -9.43 -11.64
CA PHE A 71 1.90 -9.04 -12.89
C PHE A 71 0.38 -9.22 -12.76
N VAL A 72 -0.38 -8.41 -13.48
CA VAL A 72 -1.83 -8.58 -13.61
C VAL A 72 -2.09 -9.07 -15.01
N SER A 73 -2.67 -10.27 -15.12
CA SER A 73 -3.20 -10.77 -16.38
C SER A 73 -4.66 -10.36 -16.51
N LYS A 74 -4.97 -9.64 -17.57
CA LYS A 74 -6.31 -9.22 -17.96
C LYS A 74 -6.45 -9.45 -19.46
N ASN A 75 -7.46 -10.20 -19.87
CA ASN A 75 -7.69 -10.53 -21.30
C ASN A 75 -6.50 -11.26 -21.95
N ASN A 76 -5.86 -12.18 -21.23
CA ASN A 76 -4.66 -12.92 -21.69
C ASN A 76 -3.44 -12.04 -21.99
N THR A 77 -3.35 -10.85 -21.37
CA THR A 77 -2.18 -9.96 -21.37
C THR A 77 -1.88 -9.54 -19.94
#